data_AF-F8JLU3-F1
#
_entry.id   AF-F8JLU3-F1
#
_cell.length_a   1.000
_cell.length_b   1.000
_cell.length_c   1.000
_cell.angle_alpha   90.00
_cell.angle_beta   90.00
_cell.angle_gamma   90.00
#
_symmetry.space_group_name_H-M   'P 1'
#
loop_
_entity.id
_entity.type
_entity.pdbx_description
1 polymer ?
#
loop_
_entity_poly.entity_id
_entity_poly.type
_entity_poly.pdbx_seq_one_letter_code
_entity_poly.pdbx_strand_id
1 'polypeptide(L)'
;MGLLARRGHGERRDPGRPGLGSRLKDAYGDHVGPAEQSVLMAWSAFTATFGVTRALTYWIRGGHGPSGGGIRLGGRHFHHYNIGIALLCGVGAVALRGQERHRRHPLTAIAYGSANALIVDELMLLLDLEDVYWAKEGRTSVDVAVGLIGAGGIYFASTGFWHRATREVATSLTPRRTG
;
A
#
# COMPACT_ATOMS: atom_id res chain seq x y z
N MET A 1 -0.33 -31.05 60.19
CA MET A 1 -0.11 -29.74 59.54
C MET A 1 1.11 -29.81 58.64
N GLY A 2 0.92 -30.29 57.40
CA GLY A 2 1.96 -30.36 56.37
C GLY A 2 1.57 -29.43 55.22
N LEU A 3 2.34 -28.35 55.06
CA LEU A 3 2.12 -27.22 54.18
C LEU A 3 2.15 -27.66 52.68
N LEU A 4 1.04 -27.46 51.96
CA LEU A 4 0.96 -27.64 50.51
C LEU A 4 1.80 -26.56 49.80
N ALA A 5 2.95 -26.96 49.28
CA ALA A 5 3.79 -26.13 48.43
C ALA A 5 3.06 -25.80 47.12
N ARG A 6 2.66 -24.53 46.99
CA ARG A 6 2.03 -23.93 45.82
C ARG A 6 3.03 -23.96 44.64
N ARG A 7 2.85 -24.92 43.72
CA ARG A 7 3.59 -24.97 42.44
C ARG A 7 3.34 -23.68 41.66
N GLY A 8 4.43 -22.95 41.37
CA GLY A 8 4.40 -21.83 40.45
C GLY A 8 3.95 -22.27 39.05
N HIS A 9 2.94 -21.60 38.51
CA HIS A 9 2.61 -21.63 37.09
C HIS A 9 3.72 -20.89 36.33
N GLY A 10 4.81 -21.58 36.03
CA GLY A 10 5.71 -21.16 34.97
C GLY A 10 4.97 -21.34 33.64
N GLU A 11 4.79 -20.25 32.89
CA GLU A 11 4.51 -20.31 31.46
C GLU A 11 5.56 -21.23 30.83
N ARG A 12 5.13 -22.44 30.44
CA ARG A 12 5.96 -23.32 29.64
C ARG A 12 6.08 -22.68 28.25
N ARG A 13 7.15 -21.92 28.02
CA ARG A 13 7.62 -21.62 26.66
C ARG A 13 7.91 -22.96 25.98
N ASP A 14 7.08 -23.29 25.00
CA ASP A 14 7.19 -24.49 24.18
C ASP A 14 8.44 -24.39 23.29
N PRO A 15 9.52 -25.17 23.54
CA PRO A 15 10.85 -24.93 22.95
C PRO A 15 10.91 -25.15 21.42
N GLY A 16 9.87 -25.71 20.81
CA GLY A 16 9.80 -26.03 19.38
C GLY A 16 8.83 -25.18 18.57
N ARG A 17 8.10 -24.24 19.19
CA ARG A 17 7.17 -23.38 18.44
C ARG A 17 7.91 -22.19 17.84
N PRO A 18 7.88 -21.99 16.51
CA PRO A 18 8.44 -20.79 15.91
C PRO A 18 7.82 -19.55 16.55
N GLY A 19 8.60 -18.48 16.68
CA GLY A 19 8.12 -17.21 17.22
C GLY A 19 6.88 -16.71 16.47
N LEU A 20 6.06 -15.89 17.12
CA LEU A 20 4.84 -15.33 16.51
C LEU A 20 5.12 -14.67 15.15
N GLY A 21 6.23 -13.95 15.03
CA GLY A 21 6.66 -13.33 13.77
C GLY A 21 6.94 -14.33 12.63
N SER A 22 7.64 -15.44 12.91
CA SER A 22 7.85 -16.50 11.90
C SER A 22 6.53 -17.15 11.51
N ARG A 23 5.64 -17.43 12.47
CA ARG A 23 4.35 -18.06 12.18
C ARG A 23 3.45 -17.16 11.32
N LEU A 24 3.45 -15.86 11.58
CA LEU A 24 2.71 -14.89 10.76
C LEU A 24 3.31 -14.76 9.36
N LYS A 25 4.65 -14.81 9.25
CA LYS A 25 5.35 -14.78 7.96
C LYS A 25 5.07 -16.04 7.14
N ASP A 26 5.06 -17.20 7.78
CA ASP A 26 4.76 -18.49 7.13
C ASP A 26 3.29 -18.51 6.67
N ALA A 27 2.35 -18.12 7.55
CA ALA A 27 0.94 -18.01 7.18
C ALA A 27 0.70 -17.02 6.02
N TYR A 28 1.44 -15.89 6.00
CA TYR A 28 1.40 -14.92 4.90
C TYR A 28 1.93 -15.51 3.58
N GLY A 29 3.03 -16.26 3.65
CA GLY A 29 3.62 -16.94 2.49
C GLY A 29 2.72 -18.03 1.91
N ASP A 30 2.02 -18.76 2.77
CA ASP A 30 1.19 -19.91 2.37
C ASP A 30 -0.16 -19.50 1.75
N HIS A 31 -0.68 -18.32 2.08
CA HIS A 31 -2.04 -17.89 1.69
C HIS A 31 -2.07 -16.74 0.67
N VAL A 32 -0.95 -16.06 0.44
CA VAL A 32 -0.87 -14.91 -0.46
C VAL A 32 0.18 -15.21 -1.52
N GLY A 33 -0.25 -15.34 -2.79
CA GLY A 33 0.65 -15.64 -3.89
C GLY A 33 1.69 -14.52 -4.12
N PRO A 34 2.86 -14.80 -4.74
CA PRO A 34 3.93 -13.81 -4.87
C PRO A 34 3.51 -12.48 -5.53
N ALA A 35 2.59 -12.55 -6.51
CA ALA A 35 2.02 -11.37 -7.14
C ALA A 35 1.11 -10.58 -6.17
N GLU A 36 0.23 -11.29 -5.44
CA GLU A 36 -0.66 -10.68 -4.45
C GLU A 36 0.10 -10.04 -3.29
N GLN A 37 1.24 -10.61 -2.89
CA GLN A 37 2.11 -10.02 -1.88
C GLN A 37 2.63 -8.66 -2.33
N SER A 38 3.09 -8.57 -3.57
CA SER A 38 3.57 -7.32 -4.15
C SER A 38 2.45 -6.27 -4.25
N VAL A 39 1.26 -6.67 -4.68
CA VAL A 39 0.09 -5.76 -4.74
C VAL A 39 -0.32 -5.32 -3.33
N LEU A 40 -0.31 -6.20 -2.33
CA LEU A 40 -0.66 -5.86 -0.96
C LEU A 40 0.36 -4.89 -0.36
N MET A 41 1.66 -5.10 -0.60
CA MET A 41 2.70 -4.18 -0.18
C MET A 41 2.53 -2.80 -0.83
N ALA A 42 2.24 -2.75 -2.13
CA ALA A 42 1.99 -1.50 -2.83
C ALA A 42 0.74 -0.78 -2.29
N TRP A 43 -0.36 -1.50 -2.09
CA TRP A 43 -1.60 -0.94 -1.53
C TRP A 43 -1.41 -0.44 -0.08
N SER A 44 -0.65 -1.17 0.73
CA SER A 44 -0.33 -0.78 2.10
C SER A 44 0.55 0.46 2.12
N ALA A 45 1.58 0.51 1.26
CA ALA A 45 2.45 1.67 1.11
C ALA A 45 1.68 2.89 0.61
N PHE A 46 0.76 2.71 -0.36
CA PHE A 46 -0.14 3.76 -0.83
C PHE A 46 -0.96 4.34 0.33
N THR A 47 -1.66 3.46 1.06
CA THR A 47 -2.55 3.84 2.17
C THR A 47 -1.80 4.60 3.26
N ALA A 48 -0.64 4.07 3.69
CA ALA A 48 0.19 4.69 4.70
C ALA A 48 0.75 6.04 4.23
N THR A 49 1.27 6.10 3.01
CA THR A 49 1.85 7.34 2.46
C THR A 49 0.79 8.42 2.33
N PHE A 50 -0.38 8.10 1.77
CA PHE A 50 -1.50 9.04 1.64
C PHE A 50 -1.97 9.55 3.01
N GLY A 51 -2.16 8.65 3.98
CA GLY A 51 -2.55 9.00 5.34
C GLY A 51 -1.54 9.92 6.03
N VAL A 52 -0.24 9.63 5.89
CA VAL A 52 0.85 10.46 6.44
C VAL A 52 0.88 11.84 5.78
N THR A 53 0.81 11.93 4.46
CA THR A 53 0.80 13.21 3.74
C THR A 53 -0.39 14.08 4.16
N ARG A 54 -1.58 13.47 4.30
CA ARG A 54 -2.78 14.17 4.80
C ARG A 54 -2.63 14.63 6.23
N ALA A 55 -2.19 13.75 7.12
CA ALA A 55 -1.96 14.09 8.52
C ALA A 55 -0.97 15.26 8.66
N LEU A 56 0.14 15.22 7.90
CA LEU A 56 1.13 16.28 7.86
C LEU A 56 0.53 17.59 7.34
N THR A 57 -0.28 17.53 6.27
CA THR A 57 -0.97 18.71 5.71
C THR A 57 -1.89 19.35 6.74
N TYR A 58 -2.69 18.55 7.47
CA TYR A 58 -3.55 19.06 8.54
C TYR A 58 -2.74 19.65 9.69
N TRP A 59 -1.64 19.01 10.09
CA TRP A 59 -0.75 19.48 11.15
C TRP A 59 -0.10 20.83 10.82
N ILE A 60 0.40 20.99 9.59
CA ILE A 60 0.96 22.26 9.09
C ILE A 60 -0.13 23.34 9.02
N ARG A 61 -1.32 23.02 8.49
CA ARG A 61 -2.47 23.95 8.47
C ARG A 61 -2.92 24.38 9.87
N GLY A 62 -2.73 23.51 10.87
CA GLY A 62 -2.95 23.81 12.28
C GLY A 62 -1.88 24.71 12.92
N GLY A 63 -0.92 25.23 12.15
CA GLY A 63 0.09 26.19 12.61
C GLY A 63 1.35 25.58 13.23
N HIS A 64 1.52 24.26 13.16
CA HIS A 64 2.63 23.57 13.84
C HIS A 64 3.87 23.35 12.94
N GLY A 65 3.83 23.80 11.68
CA GLY A 65 4.91 23.62 10.69
C GLY A 65 5.66 24.91 10.32
N PRO A 66 6.71 24.81 9.48
CA PRO A 66 7.42 25.97 8.94
C PRO A 66 6.46 26.93 8.26
N SER A 67 6.60 28.23 8.51
CA SER A 67 5.70 29.30 8.01
C SER A 67 5.52 29.33 6.49
N GLY A 68 6.40 28.67 5.73
CA GLY A 68 6.34 28.55 4.28
C GLY A 68 5.55 27.35 3.72
N GLY A 69 5.00 26.46 4.54
CA GLY A 69 4.04 25.45 4.09
C GLY A 69 4.53 24.40 3.07
N GLY A 70 5.82 24.03 3.09
CA GLY A 70 6.34 22.95 2.23
C GLY A 70 7.76 23.18 1.71
N ILE A 71 8.11 22.48 0.63
CA ILE A 71 9.41 22.56 -0.04
C ILE A 71 9.35 23.65 -1.12
N ARG A 72 10.33 24.57 -1.14
CA ARG A 72 10.48 25.58 -2.18
C ARG A 72 11.78 25.34 -2.95
N LEU A 73 11.71 25.28 -4.27
CA LEU A 73 12.87 25.21 -5.17
C LEU A 73 12.83 26.43 -6.11
N GLY A 74 13.92 27.21 -6.16
CA GLY A 74 14.02 28.37 -7.06
C GLY A 74 12.91 29.42 -6.89
N GLY A 75 12.38 29.58 -5.67
CA GLY A 75 11.29 30.51 -5.35
C GLY A 75 9.87 29.96 -5.57
N ARG A 76 9.71 28.84 -6.28
CA ARG A 76 8.42 28.18 -6.56
C ARG A 76 8.12 27.07 -5.55
N HIS A 77 6.83 26.83 -5.29
CA HIS A 77 6.39 25.70 -4.48
C HIS A 77 6.63 24.40 -5.23
N PHE A 78 7.34 23.47 -4.58
CA PHE A 78 7.60 22.15 -5.12
C PHE A 78 6.55 21.19 -4.58
N HIS A 79 5.58 20.85 -5.42
CA HIS A 79 4.55 19.89 -5.06
C HIS A 79 5.12 18.48 -4.98
N HIS A 80 4.70 17.73 -3.98
CA HIS A 80 5.21 16.40 -3.71
C HIS A 80 4.76 15.36 -4.77
N TYR A 81 3.75 15.67 -5.60
CA TYR A 81 3.41 14.83 -6.77
C TYR A 81 4.60 14.68 -7.73
N ASN A 82 5.52 15.67 -7.81
CA ASN A 82 6.72 15.57 -8.64
C ASN A 82 7.67 14.46 -8.16
N ILE A 83 7.75 14.25 -6.84
CA ILE A 83 8.49 13.13 -6.25
C ILE A 83 7.81 11.81 -6.64
N GLY A 84 6.47 11.78 -6.60
CA GLY A 84 5.70 10.64 -7.08
C GLY A 84 5.97 10.30 -8.55
N ILE A 85 5.97 11.28 -9.44
CA ILE A 85 6.31 11.09 -10.86
C ILE A 85 7.73 10.51 -11.01
N ALA A 86 8.71 11.11 -10.33
CA ALA A 86 10.09 10.64 -10.38
C ALA A 86 10.24 9.18 -9.88
N LEU A 87 9.55 8.82 -8.80
CA LEU A 87 9.51 7.44 -8.30
C LEU A 87 8.85 6.49 -9.31
N LEU A 88 7.74 6.88 -9.95
CA LEU A 88 7.10 6.07 -10.99
C LEU A 88 8.02 5.89 -12.21
N CYS A 89 8.77 6.91 -12.62
CA CYS A 89 9.79 6.77 -13.65
C CYS A 89 10.86 5.74 -13.25
N GLY A 90 11.31 5.76 -12.00
CA GLY A 90 12.24 4.78 -11.46
C GLY A 90 11.68 3.35 -11.48
N VAL A 91 10.44 3.17 -11.03
CA VAL A 91 9.72 1.89 -11.09
C VAL A 91 9.58 1.42 -12.55
N GLY A 92 9.23 2.32 -13.47
CA GLY A 92 9.13 2.04 -14.90
C GLY A 92 10.48 1.60 -15.49
N ALA A 93 11.58 2.23 -15.10
CA ALA A 93 12.92 1.81 -15.52
C ALA A 93 13.27 0.40 -15.01
N VAL A 94 12.91 0.07 -13.76
CA VAL A 94 13.06 -1.27 -13.20
C VAL A 94 12.17 -2.28 -13.95
N ALA A 95 10.96 -1.91 -14.33
CA ALA A 95 10.09 -2.78 -15.13
C ALA A 95 10.70 -3.07 -16.51
N LEU A 96 11.16 -2.03 -17.21
CA LEU A 96 11.68 -2.13 -18.57
C LEU A 96 13.02 -2.86 -18.65
N ARG A 97 13.98 -2.54 -17.78
CA ARG A 97 15.36 -3.06 -17.87
C ARG A 97 15.86 -3.82 -16.64
N GLY A 98 15.11 -3.82 -15.55
CA GLY A 98 15.49 -4.53 -14.34
C GLY A 98 15.43 -6.05 -14.54
N GLN A 99 16.38 -6.77 -13.93
CA GLN A 99 16.32 -8.23 -13.83
C GLN A 99 15.13 -8.65 -12.96
N GLU A 100 14.69 -9.91 -13.09
CA GLU A 100 13.51 -10.43 -12.40
C GLU A 100 13.54 -10.24 -10.87
N ARG A 101 14.73 -10.39 -10.26
CA ARG A 101 14.92 -10.13 -8.82
C ARG A 101 14.61 -8.69 -8.40
N HIS A 102 14.85 -7.72 -9.27
CA HIS A 102 14.58 -6.30 -8.99
C HIS A 102 13.09 -6.01 -9.19
N ARG A 103 12.48 -6.58 -10.24
CA ARG A 103 11.04 -6.45 -10.51
C ARG A 103 10.20 -7.01 -9.35
N ARG A 104 10.60 -8.15 -8.80
CA ARG A 104 9.94 -8.80 -7.64
C ARG A 104 10.42 -8.28 -6.29
N HIS A 105 11.30 -7.28 -6.26
CA HIS A 105 11.83 -6.77 -5.01
C HIS A 105 10.74 -6.00 -4.26
N PRO A 106 10.56 -6.18 -2.93
CA PRO A 106 9.56 -5.46 -2.14
C PRO A 106 9.63 -3.94 -2.28
N LEU A 107 10.84 -3.39 -2.42
CA LEU A 107 11.03 -1.95 -2.63
C LEU A 107 10.35 -1.44 -3.92
N THR A 108 10.27 -2.26 -4.97
CA THR A 108 9.60 -1.87 -6.22
C THR A 108 8.10 -1.68 -5.98
N ALA A 109 7.48 -2.58 -5.22
CA ALA A 109 6.08 -2.47 -4.84
C ALA A 109 5.81 -1.28 -3.89
N ILE A 110 6.66 -1.10 -2.87
CA ILE A 110 6.55 0.02 -1.93
C ILE A 110 6.72 1.35 -2.67
N ALA A 111 7.75 1.48 -3.51
CA ALA A 111 7.99 2.68 -4.30
C ALA A 111 6.81 2.99 -5.23
N TYR A 112 6.26 1.98 -5.91
CA TYR A 112 5.08 2.14 -6.74
C TYR A 112 3.86 2.65 -5.96
N GLY A 113 3.57 2.05 -4.80
CA GLY A 113 2.46 2.44 -3.93
C GLY A 113 2.60 3.87 -3.40
N SER A 114 3.76 4.19 -2.82
CA SER A 114 4.06 5.54 -2.32
C SER A 114 4.02 6.59 -3.43
N ALA A 115 4.53 6.28 -4.62
CA ALA A 115 4.53 7.19 -5.74
C ALA A 115 3.11 7.57 -6.18
N ASN A 116 2.23 6.57 -6.30
CA ASN A 116 0.82 6.79 -6.61
C ASN A 116 0.13 7.61 -5.51
N ALA A 117 0.41 7.36 -4.23
CA ALA A 117 -0.18 8.13 -3.14
C ALA A 117 0.17 9.61 -3.20
N LEU A 118 1.44 9.94 -3.50
CA LEU A 118 1.90 11.33 -3.64
C LEU A 118 1.25 12.04 -4.84
N ILE A 119 0.96 11.31 -5.91
CA ILE A 119 0.27 11.87 -7.08
C ILE A 119 -1.22 12.05 -6.79
N VAL A 120 -1.87 11.03 -6.22
CA VAL A 120 -3.30 11.06 -5.90
C VAL A 120 -3.62 12.13 -4.86
N ASP A 121 -2.70 12.42 -3.94
CA ASP A 121 -2.90 13.48 -2.95
C ASP A 121 -3.17 14.84 -3.60
N GLU A 122 -2.42 15.17 -4.65
CA GLU A 122 -2.57 16.43 -5.40
C GLU A 122 -3.38 16.25 -6.69
N LEU A 123 -4.15 15.15 -6.83
CA LEU A 123 -4.85 14.79 -8.07
C LEU A 123 -5.72 15.94 -8.61
N MET A 124 -6.40 16.66 -7.73
CA MET A 124 -7.22 17.80 -8.14
C MET A 124 -6.38 18.92 -8.77
N LEU A 125 -5.21 19.24 -8.22
CA LEU A 125 -4.29 20.20 -8.83
C LEU A 125 -3.75 19.75 -10.19
N LEU A 126 -3.68 18.43 -10.44
CA LEU A 126 -3.27 17.88 -11.74
C LEU A 126 -4.39 17.90 -12.77
N LEU A 127 -5.65 17.79 -12.34
CA LEU A 127 -6.82 17.83 -13.21
C LEU A 127 -7.23 19.26 -13.59
N ASP A 128 -7.00 20.22 -12.68
CA ASP A 128 -7.50 21.59 -12.81
C ASP A 128 -6.33 22.59 -12.90
N LEU A 129 -5.57 22.50 -14.01
CA LEU A 129 -4.34 23.29 -14.23
C LEU A 129 -4.61 24.78 -14.58
N GLU A 130 -5.84 25.14 -14.97
CA GLU A 130 -6.25 26.50 -15.38
C GLU A 130 -7.64 26.86 -14.81
N ASP A 131 -7.64 27.76 -13.82
CA ASP A 131 -8.68 28.76 -13.54
C ASP A 131 -9.98 28.46 -12.73
N VAL A 132 -9.97 29.05 -11.52
CA VAL A 132 -11.06 29.67 -10.73
C VAL A 132 -12.34 28.86 -10.38
N TYR A 133 -12.41 28.44 -9.11
CA TYR A 133 -13.14 29.18 -8.05
C TYR A 133 -14.22 28.45 -7.22
N TRP A 134 -14.28 27.14 -7.02
CA TRP A 134 -15.28 26.63 -6.07
C TRP A 134 -14.73 25.66 -5.04
N ALA A 135 -13.72 26.15 -4.31
CA ALA A 135 -13.65 26.13 -2.84
C ALA A 135 -14.30 24.93 -2.13
N LYS A 136 -13.82 23.71 -2.40
CA LYS A 136 -13.90 22.51 -1.52
C LYS A 136 -13.02 21.33 -2.01
N GLU A 137 -11.91 21.64 -2.66
CA GLU A 137 -11.20 20.72 -3.57
C GLU A 137 -10.23 19.72 -2.94
N GLY A 138 -10.09 19.71 -1.61
CA GLY A 138 -9.42 18.60 -0.93
C GLY A 138 -10.23 17.29 -0.94
N ARG A 139 -11.54 17.36 -1.24
CA ARG A 139 -12.45 16.19 -1.12
C ARG A 139 -12.28 15.20 -2.26
N THR A 140 -12.08 15.65 -3.50
CA THR A 140 -11.97 14.75 -4.66
C THR A 140 -10.76 13.82 -4.55
N SER A 141 -9.57 14.34 -4.23
CA SER A 141 -8.37 13.51 -3.98
C SER A 141 -8.61 12.51 -2.84
N VAL A 142 -9.32 12.92 -1.79
CA VAL A 142 -9.69 12.04 -0.67
C VAL A 142 -10.70 10.97 -1.10
N ASP A 143 -11.72 11.32 -1.87
CA ASP A 143 -12.74 10.39 -2.35
C ASP A 143 -12.11 9.32 -3.26
N VAL A 144 -11.21 9.73 -4.16
CA VAL A 144 -10.44 8.81 -4.99
C VAL A 144 -9.54 7.91 -4.14
N ALA A 145 -8.79 8.48 -3.19
CA ALA A 145 -7.91 7.70 -2.33
C ALA A 145 -8.70 6.71 -1.45
N VAL A 146 -9.80 7.14 -0.83
CA VAL A 146 -10.69 6.28 -0.03
C VAL A 146 -11.32 5.20 -0.90
N GLY A 147 -11.71 5.52 -2.14
CA GLY A 147 -12.17 4.54 -3.12
C GLY A 147 -11.12 3.48 -3.44
N LEU A 148 -9.87 3.88 -3.70
CA LEU A 148 -8.75 2.96 -3.95
C LEU A 148 -8.42 2.11 -2.71
N ILE A 149 -8.44 2.71 -1.51
CA ILE A 149 -8.23 2.01 -0.24
C ILE A 149 -9.34 0.97 -0.04
N GLY A 150 -10.61 1.37 -0.18
CA GLY A 150 -11.77 0.51 -0.02
C GLY A 150 -11.80 -0.63 -1.05
N ALA A 151 -11.54 -0.34 -2.32
CA ALA A 151 -11.50 -1.35 -3.38
C ALA A 151 -10.38 -2.37 -3.15
N GLY A 152 -9.18 -1.91 -2.77
CA GLY A 152 -8.08 -2.82 -2.41
C GLY A 152 -8.41 -3.65 -1.17
N GLY A 153 -9.01 -3.05 -0.14
CA GLY A 153 -9.47 -3.76 1.06
C GLY A 153 -10.49 -4.85 0.74
N ILE A 154 -11.47 -4.57 -0.12
CA ILE A 154 -12.45 -5.56 -0.60
C ILE A 154 -11.74 -6.68 -1.36
N TYR A 155 -10.85 -6.35 -2.30
CA TYR A 155 -10.08 -7.33 -3.07
C TYR A 155 -9.33 -8.30 -2.16
N PHE A 156 -8.59 -7.78 -1.16
CA PHE A 156 -7.82 -8.60 -0.24
C PHE A 156 -8.69 -9.37 0.78
N ALA A 157 -9.84 -8.83 1.18
CA ALA A 157 -10.79 -9.56 2.00
C ALA A 157 -11.45 -10.74 1.25
N SER A 158 -11.41 -10.72 -0.09
CA SER A 158 -12.08 -11.69 -0.96
C SER A 158 -11.12 -12.49 -1.86
N THR A 159 -9.82 -12.56 -1.56
CA THR A 159 -8.82 -13.27 -2.38
C THR A 159 -9.21 -14.72 -2.71
N GLY A 160 -9.81 -15.45 -1.75
CA GLY A 160 -10.26 -16.83 -1.96
C GLY A 160 -11.44 -16.96 -2.93
N PHE A 161 -12.28 -15.92 -3.06
CA PHE A 161 -13.34 -15.86 -4.06
C PHE A 161 -12.74 -15.60 -5.45
N TRP A 162 -11.85 -14.60 -5.58
CA TRP A 162 -11.23 -14.24 -6.86
C TRP A 162 -10.44 -15.41 -7.45
N HIS A 163 -9.64 -16.10 -6.64
CA HIS A 163 -8.91 -17.29 -7.07
C HIS A 163 -9.80 -18.41 -7.65
N ARG A 164 -11.00 -18.59 -7.09
CA ARG A 164 -11.97 -19.57 -7.63
C ARG A 164 -12.61 -19.04 -8.90
N ALA A 165 -13.07 -17.79 -8.90
CA ALA A 165 -13.67 -17.17 -10.07
C ALA A 165 -12.73 -17.22 -11.30
N THR A 166 -11.44 -16.92 -11.13
CA THR A 166 -10.46 -16.98 -12.22
C THR A 166 -10.24 -18.40 -12.73
N ARG A 167 -10.23 -19.42 -11.85
CA ARG A 167 -10.09 -20.81 -12.28
C ARG A 167 -11.30 -21.26 -13.09
N GLU A 168 -12.50 -20.94 -12.65
CA GLU A 168 -13.74 -21.32 -13.31
C GLU A 168 -13.91 -20.64 -14.68
N VAL A 169 -13.49 -19.37 -14.79
CA VAL A 169 -13.42 -18.68 -16.09
C VAL A 169 -12.39 -19.33 -17.00
N ALA A 170 -11.19 -19.64 -16.49
CA ALA A 170 -10.13 -20.26 -17.29
C ALA A 170 -10.53 -21.65 -17.82
N THR A 171 -11.17 -22.48 -16.99
CA THR A 171 -11.66 -23.80 -17.42
C THR A 171 -12.77 -23.71 -18.47
N SER A 172 -13.63 -22.69 -18.37
CA SER A 172 -14.72 -22.42 -19.32
C SER A 172 -14.22 -21.95 -20.71
N LEU A 173 -13.03 -21.36 -20.78
CA LEU A 173 -12.42 -20.86 -22.03
C LEU A 173 -11.54 -21.90 -22.74
N THR A 174 -11.17 -23.01 -22.08
CA THR A 174 -10.46 -24.12 -22.71
C THR A 174 -11.39 -24.93 -23.62
N PRO A 175 -11.17 -24.97 -24.95
CA PRO A 175 -12.02 -25.76 -25.85
C PRO A 175 -11.92 -27.24 -25.47
N ARG A 176 -13.07 -27.91 -25.31
CA ARG A 176 -13.10 -29.38 -25.22
C ARG A 176 -12.53 -29.95 -26.53
N ARG A 177 -11.35 -30.56 -26.48
CA ARG A 177 -10.91 -31.49 -27.54
C ARG A 177 -11.87 -32.67 -27.53
N THR A 178 -12.90 -32.61 -28.35
CA THR A 178 -13.66 -33.79 -28.77
C THR A 178 -12.76 -34.57 -29.72
N GLY A 179 -12.46 -35.82 -29.37
CA GLY A 179 -11.69 -36.75 -30.19
C GLY A 179 -12.47 -37.28 -31.39
#